data_AF-A0A080M5Q3-F1
#
_entry.id   AF-A0A080M5Q3-F1
#
_cell.length_a   1.000
_cell.length_b   1.000
_cell.length_c   1.000
_cell.angle_alpha   90.00
_cell.angle_beta   90.00
_cell.angle_gamma   90.00
#
_symmetry.space_group_name_H-M   'P 1'
#
loop_
_entity.id
_entity.type
_entity.pdbx_description
1 polymer ?
#
loop_
_entity_poly.entity_id
_entity_poly.type
_entity_poly.pdbx_seq_one_letter_code
_entity_poly.pdbx_strand_id
1 'polypeptide(L)'
;MNKRTHIFGRRTSMGLVVATYIISACYVVPTTGTDGTVQYSHYPLPPAGTPLPVPAGATPATLTVRLYPSNEQATHTGVVSGSVTNMMTGKGRFVVNYLGEVLSGEATRVSNEEKRGVASAYSSGGMYMSCEYQMNTPHQGAGTCSFANGAKYQMHIGN
;
A
#
# COMPACT_ATOMS: atom_id res chain seq x y z
N MET A 1 45.88 -45.65 -49.48
CA MET A 1 45.15 -45.97 -48.23
C MET A 1 46.16 -46.41 -47.18
N ASN A 2 46.70 -45.48 -46.38
CA ASN A 2 47.34 -45.82 -45.11
C ASN A 2 47.16 -44.62 -44.16
N LYS A 3 46.35 -44.82 -43.12
CA LYS A 3 46.01 -43.84 -42.08
C LYS A 3 47.17 -43.78 -41.09
N ARG A 4 47.54 -42.57 -40.65
CA ARG A 4 47.68 -42.20 -39.22
C ARG A 4 48.17 -40.77 -39.08
N THR A 5 47.23 -39.93 -38.66
CA THR A 5 47.38 -38.58 -38.15
C THR A 5 48.31 -38.56 -36.94
N HIS A 6 49.36 -37.72 -36.97
CA HIS A 6 50.15 -37.36 -35.79
C HIS A 6 50.22 -35.84 -35.63
N ILE A 7 49.50 -35.38 -34.60
CA ILE A 7 49.98 -34.49 -33.53
C ILE A 7 50.89 -33.35 -33.98
N PHE A 8 50.32 -32.14 -34.07
CA PHE A 8 51.10 -30.91 -33.92
C PHE A 8 50.49 -30.07 -32.80
N GLY A 9 51.24 -29.97 -31.70
CA GLY A 9 50.84 -29.32 -30.47
C GLY A 9 50.61 -27.83 -30.66
N ARG A 10 49.43 -27.36 -30.23
CA ARG A 10 49.19 -25.93 -30.04
C ARG A 10 49.47 -25.58 -28.58
N ARG A 11 50.51 -24.76 -28.45
CA ARG A 11 51.13 -24.26 -27.23
C ARG A 11 50.10 -23.56 -26.34
N THR A 12 50.28 -23.80 -25.05
CA THR A 12 49.70 -23.10 -23.91
C THR A 12 49.81 -21.57 -24.04
N SER A 13 48.72 -20.87 -23.74
CA SER A 13 48.74 -19.45 -23.36
C SER A 13 47.61 -19.21 -22.37
N MET A 14 48.00 -19.34 -21.11
CA MET A 14 47.32 -18.82 -19.93
C MET A 14 47.32 -17.29 -20.02
N GLY A 15 46.18 -16.63 -19.85
CA GLY A 15 46.12 -15.17 -19.99
C GLY A 15 44.79 -14.53 -19.62
N LEU A 16 44.65 -14.25 -18.32
CA LEU A 16 43.94 -13.11 -17.73
C LEU A 16 42.41 -13.04 -17.87
N VAL A 17 41.74 -13.51 -16.80
CA VAL A 17 40.41 -13.04 -16.38
C VAL A 17 40.54 -11.56 -16.02
N VAL A 18 39.96 -10.68 -16.82
CA VAL A 18 39.77 -9.26 -16.46
C VAL A 18 38.27 -9.02 -16.32
N ALA A 19 37.78 -9.27 -15.11
CA ALA A 19 36.50 -8.75 -14.66
C ALA A 19 36.65 -7.24 -14.45
N THR A 20 36.34 -6.44 -15.46
CA THR A 20 36.23 -4.99 -15.34
C THR A 20 34.89 -4.66 -14.67
N TYR A 21 34.87 -4.68 -13.33
CA TYR A 21 33.86 -3.98 -12.54
C TYR A 21 34.11 -2.48 -12.70
N ILE A 22 33.46 -1.86 -13.69
CA ILE A 22 33.41 -0.41 -13.82
C ILE A 22 32.46 0.10 -12.73
N ILE A 23 33.04 0.62 -11.64
CA ILE A 23 32.33 1.28 -10.55
C ILE A 23 31.72 2.57 -11.12
N SER A 24 30.46 2.50 -11.59
CA SER A 24 29.70 3.70 -11.92
C SER A 24 29.32 4.41 -10.61
N ALA A 25 30.11 5.39 -10.21
CA ALA A 25 29.67 6.35 -9.22
C ALA A 25 28.50 7.16 -9.82
N CYS A 26 27.27 6.76 -9.51
CA CYS A 26 26.08 7.54 -9.82
C CYS A 26 26.10 8.80 -8.96
N TYR A 27 26.79 9.84 -9.43
CA TYR A 27 26.67 11.16 -8.83
C TYR A 27 25.29 11.70 -9.17
N VAL A 28 24.46 11.91 -8.16
CA VAL A 28 23.16 12.54 -8.36
C VAL A 28 23.27 14.00 -8.01
N VAL A 29 23.10 14.85 -9.01
CA VAL A 29 23.14 16.30 -8.87
C VAL A 29 21.71 16.76 -8.54
N PRO A 30 21.48 17.39 -7.37
CA PRO A 30 20.17 17.92 -7.06
C PRO A 30 19.88 19.14 -7.94
N THR A 31 18.92 19.03 -8.85
CA THR A 31 18.36 20.18 -9.54
C THR A 31 17.08 20.60 -8.82
N THR A 32 17.08 21.82 -8.28
CA THR A 32 15.90 22.43 -7.64
C THR A 32 14.93 22.90 -8.71
N GLY A 33 13.74 22.32 -8.77
CA GLY A 33 12.64 22.85 -9.58
C GLY A 33 12.14 24.18 -9.03
N THR A 34 11.43 24.97 -9.84
CA THR A 34 10.91 26.31 -9.49
C THR A 34 9.94 26.34 -8.31
N ASP A 35 9.39 25.20 -7.90
CA ASP A 35 8.57 25.00 -6.70
C ASP A 35 9.36 24.49 -5.46
N GLY A 36 10.70 24.56 -5.50
CA GLY A 36 11.56 24.16 -4.37
C GLY A 36 11.69 22.66 -4.14
N THR A 37 11.09 21.83 -5.00
CA THR A 37 11.21 20.36 -4.92
C THR A 37 12.51 19.90 -5.58
N VAL A 38 13.29 19.10 -4.83
CA VAL A 38 14.54 18.51 -5.33
C VAL A 38 14.20 17.18 -6.01
N GLN A 39 14.36 17.12 -7.33
CA GLN A 39 14.14 15.91 -8.11
C GLN A 39 15.50 15.30 -8.50
N TYR A 40 15.72 14.05 -8.12
CA TYR A 40 16.92 13.27 -8.45
C TYR A 40 16.64 12.49 -9.75
N SER A 41 17.22 12.93 -10.88
CA SER A 41 17.00 12.31 -12.20
C SER A 41 18.25 11.56 -12.68
N HIS A 42 18.08 10.32 -13.14
CA HIS A 42 19.14 9.52 -13.78
C HIS A 42 19.09 9.67 -15.32
N TYR A 43 20.23 9.94 -15.96
CA TYR A 43 20.39 10.04 -17.44
C TYR A 43 20.76 8.63 -17.99
N PRO A 44 20.17 8.11 -19.10
CA PRO A 44 20.04 8.79 -20.40
C PRO A 44 18.62 9.08 -20.87
N LEU A 45 18.42 10.27 -21.44
CA LEU A 45 17.11 10.70 -21.97
C LEU A 45 16.73 9.94 -23.26
N PRO A 46 15.51 9.39 -23.36
CA PRO A 46 14.98 8.82 -24.59
C PRO A 46 14.61 9.91 -25.64
N PRO A 47 14.52 9.54 -26.93
CA PRO A 47 14.23 10.47 -28.03
C PRO A 47 12.87 11.16 -27.89
N ALA A 48 12.80 12.45 -28.28
CA ALA A 48 11.59 13.25 -28.26
C ALA A 48 10.46 12.59 -29.08
N GLY A 49 9.32 12.33 -28.44
CA GLY A 49 8.16 11.65 -29.03
C GLY A 49 7.78 10.35 -28.34
N THR A 50 8.60 9.82 -27.43
CA THR A 50 8.18 8.71 -26.56
C THR A 50 7.15 9.22 -25.55
N PRO A 51 5.91 8.67 -25.51
CA PRO A 51 4.98 9.00 -24.44
C PRO A 51 5.60 8.58 -23.11
N LEU A 52 5.88 9.57 -22.26
CA LEU A 52 6.33 9.32 -20.90
C LEU A 52 5.19 8.59 -20.17
N PRO A 53 5.43 7.46 -19.50
CA PRO A 53 4.44 6.89 -18.61
C PRO A 53 4.16 7.93 -17.53
N VAL A 54 2.90 8.37 -17.47
CA VAL A 54 2.41 9.21 -16.38
C VAL A 54 2.73 8.52 -15.05
N PRO A 55 3.33 9.20 -14.06
CA PRO A 55 3.58 8.60 -12.77
C PRO A 55 2.24 8.14 -12.20
N ALA A 56 2.14 6.86 -11.88
CA ALA A 56 0.97 6.29 -11.23
C ALA A 56 0.75 7.04 -9.91
N GLY A 57 -0.26 7.92 -9.87
CA GLY A 57 -0.70 8.54 -8.63
C GLY A 57 -1.03 7.45 -7.61
N ALA A 58 -0.82 7.73 -6.31
CA ALA A 58 -1.14 6.81 -5.23
C ALA A 58 -2.59 6.32 -5.39
N THR A 59 -2.75 5.06 -5.80
CA THR A 59 -4.07 4.48 -6.02
C THR A 59 -4.75 4.29 -4.68
N PRO A 60 -6.03 4.68 -4.53
CA PRO A 60 -6.78 4.43 -3.31
C PRO A 60 -6.79 2.91 -3.03
N ALA A 61 -6.43 2.54 -1.80
CA ALA A 61 -6.42 1.15 -1.37
C ALA A 61 -7.74 0.86 -0.65
N THR A 62 -8.56 -0.02 -1.23
CA THR A 62 -9.75 -0.53 -0.56
C THR A 62 -9.39 -1.75 0.28
N LEU A 63 -9.61 -1.63 1.59
CA LEU A 63 -9.31 -2.64 2.59
C LEU A 63 -10.61 -3.24 3.08
N THR A 64 -10.69 -4.57 3.11
CA THR A 64 -11.83 -5.26 3.71
C THR A 64 -11.76 -5.18 5.22
N VAL A 65 -12.91 -4.95 5.85
CA VAL A 65 -13.04 -4.89 7.30
C VAL A 65 -14.05 -5.92 7.77
N ARG A 66 -13.71 -6.62 8.85
CA ARG A 66 -14.64 -7.50 9.56
C ARG A 66 -14.82 -7.03 10.98
N LEU A 67 -16.07 -6.92 11.38
CA LEU A 67 -16.51 -6.52 12.70
C LEU A 67 -17.08 -7.75 13.41
N TYR A 68 -16.37 -8.21 14.44
CA TYR A 68 -16.78 -9.33 15.27
C TYR A 68 -17.54 -8.84 16.50
N PRO A 69 -18.65 -9.48 16.88
CA PRO A 69 -19.41 -9.12 18.07
C PRO A 69 -18.54 -9.14 19.33
N SER A 70 -18.63 -8.09 20.15
CA SER A 70 -17.99 -8.04 21.46
C SER A 70 -18.97 -7.92 22.63
N ASN A 71 -20.28 -7.87 22.34
CA ASN A 71 -21.34 -7.88 23.34
C ASN A 71 -22.60 -8.59 22.83
N GLU A 72 -23.54 -8.88 23.74
CA GLU A 72 -24.78 -9.60 23.43
C GLU A 72 -25.63 -8.89 22.38
N GLN A 73 -25.68 -7.54 22.41
CA GLN A 73 -26.36 -6.74 21.38
C GLN A 73 -25.78 -6.96 19.98
N ALA A 74 -24.46 -7.02 19.85
CA ALA A 74 -23.81 -7.33 18.57
C ALA A 74 -23.99 -8.80 18.16
N THR A 75 -24.06 -9.72 19.14
CA THR A 75 -24.24 -11.15 18.87
C THR A 75 -25.56 -11.44 18.16
N HIS A 76 -26.63 -10.70 18.47
CA HIS A 76 -27.92 -10.82 17.77
C HIS A 76 -27.83 -10.56 16.27
N THR A 77 -26.93 -9.68 15.86
CA THR A 77 -26.73 -9.30 14.45
C THR A 77 -25.58 -10.04 13.77
N GLY A 78 -24.72 -10.70 14.55
CA GLY A 78 -23.61 -11.50 14.04
C GLY A 78 -22.45 -10.68 13.47
N VAL A 79 -21.62 -11.34 12.66
CA VAL A 79 -20.42 -10.71 12.07
C VAL A 79 -20.83 -9.75 10.96
N VAL A 80 -20.32 -8.52 11.05
CA VAL A 80 -20.60 -7.47 10.08
C VAL A 80 -19.36 -7.27 9.20
N SER A 81 -19.56 -7.06 7.89
CA SER A 81 -18.47 -6.82 6.95
C SER A 81 -18.61 -5.46 6.28
N GLY A 82 -17.48 -4.81 6.08
CA GLY A 82 -17.40 -3.49 5.46
C GLY A 82 -16.11 -3.32 4.65
N SER A 83 -15.93 -2.12 4.13
CA SER A 83 -14.75 -1.73 3.40
C SER A 83 -14.29 -0.33 3.83
N VAL A 84 -12.99 -0.17 4.02
CA VAL A 84 -12.34 1.14 4.19
C VAL A 84 -11.58 1.44 2.91
N THR A 85 -11.89 2.52 2.24
CA THR A 85 -11.04 3.02 1.16
C THR A 85 -10.07 4.05 1.74
N ASN A 86 -8.81 3.67 1.90
CA ASN A 86 -7.75 4.59 2.29
C ASN A 86 -7.29 5.35 1.04
N MET A 87 -7.51 6.67 1.02
CA MET A 87 -7.15 7.50 -0.12
C MET A 87 -5.69 7.99 -0.07
N MET A 88 -4.87 7.50 0.88
CA MET A 88 -3.46 7.88 1.07
C MET A 88 -3.21 9.37 1.38
N THR A 89 -4.28 10.17 1.49
CA THR A 89 -4.27 11.61 1.78
C THR A 89 -4.55 11.94 3.26
N GLY A 90 -4.57 10.92 4.13
CA GLY A 90 -4.94 11.06 5.55
C GLY A 90 -6.45 11.02 5.83
N LYS A 91 -7.27 11.00 4.76
CA LYS A 91 -8.70 10.72 4.80
C LYS A 91 -8.99 9.36 4.15
N GLY A 92 -9.95 8.64 4.70
CA GLY A 92 -10.49 7.41 4.16
C GLY A 92 -12.00 7.46 4.14
N ARG A 93 -12.60 6.67 3.27
CA ARG A 93 -14.05 6.46 3.25
C ARG A 93 -14.36 5.12 3.88
N PHE A 94 -15.27 5.10 4.85
CA PHE A 94 -15.71 3.87 5.49
C PHE A 94 -17.13 3.54 5.04
N VAL A 95 -17.37 2.30 4.60
CA VAL A 95 -18.69 1.81 4.23
C VAL A 95 -18.92 0.45 4.85
N VAL A 96 -20.04 0.27 5.54
CA VAL A 96 -20.42 -0.99 6.17
C VAL A 96 -21.91 -1.25 6.02
N ASN A 97 -22.28 -2.52 5.90
CA ASN A 97 -23.68 -2.94 5.82
C ASN A 97 -24.11 -3.49 7.18
N TYR A 98 -25.04 -2.82 7.86
CA TYR A 98 -25.56 -3.22 9.16
C TYR A 98 -27.08 -3.38 9.08
N LEU A 99 -27.61 -4.57 9.38
CA LEU A 99 -29.06 -4.85 9.38
C LEU A 99 -29.80 -4.50 8.08
N GLY A 100 -29.10 -4.53 6.93
CA GLY A 100 -29.66 -4.14 5.63
C GLY A 100 -29.56 -2.64 5.33
N GLU A 101 -29.02 -1.84 6.25
CA GLU A 101 -28.69 -0.44 6.00
C GLU A 101 -27.20 -0.26 5.65
N VAL A 102 -26.92 0.65 4.73
CA VAL A 102 -25.56 1.03 4.37
C VAL A 102 -25.16 2.24 5.21
N LEU A 103 -24.21 2.07 6.12
CA LEU A 103 -23.59 3.17 6.83
C LEU A 103 -22.38 3.64 6.02
N SER A 104 -22.36 4.91 5.65
CA SER A 104 -21.24 5.54 4.96
C SER A 104 -20.68 6.67 5.81
N GLY A 105 -19.37 6.81 5.79
CA GLY A 105 -18.66 7.72 6.66
C GLY A 105 -17.24 8.03 6.24
N GLU A 106 -16.57 8.79 7.09
CA GLU A 106 -15.18 9.18 6.91
C GLU A 106 -14.31 8.54 8.00
N ALA A 107 -13.09 8.18 7.61
CA ALA A 107 -12.03 7.69 8.48
C ALA A 107 -10.88 8.69 8.43
N THR A 108 -10.44 9.17 9.57
CA THR A 108 -9.38 10.18 9.68
C THR A 108 -8.27 9.65 10.57
N ARG A 109 -7.02 9.81 10.13
CA ARG A 109 -5.86 9.55 11.00
C ARG A 109 -5.72 10.69 12.01
N VAL A 110 -5.52 10.35 13.28
CA VAL A 110 -5.28 11.34 14.33
C VAL A 110 -3.84 11.82 14.19
N SER A 111 -3.63 13.13 14.07
CA SER A 111 -2.31 13.71 13.75
C SER A 111 -1.27 13.55 14.87
N ASN A 112 -1.69 13.22 16.09
CA ASN A 112 -0.79 13.01 17.24
C ASN A 112 -0.25 11.57 17.32
N GLU A 113 -0.98 10.59 16.77
CA GLU A 113 -0.55 9.21 16.67
C GLU A 113 -0.71 8.72 15.22
N GLU A 114 0.39 8.64 14.46
CA GLU A 114 0.39 8.24 13.04
C GLU A 114 -0.31 6.90 12.77
N LYS A 115 -0.37 6.04 13.80
CA LYS A 115 -1.01 4.72 13.75
C LYS A 115 -2.46 4.72 14.18
N ARG A 116 -2.96 5.70 14.94
CA ARG A 116 -4.34 5.73 15.45
C ARG A 116 -5.25 6.55 14.53
N GLY A 117 -6.48 6.12 14.38
CA GLY A 117 -7.50 6.82 13.59
C GLY A 117 -8.89 6.65 14.21
N VAL A 118 -9.78 7.54 13.80
CA VAL A 118 -11.20 7.47 14.14
C VAL A 118 -12.01 7.39 12.84
N ALA A 119 -13.01 6.52 12.81
CA ALA A 119 -13.95 6.42 11.72
C ALA A 119 -15.37 6.61 12.24
N SER A 120 -16.14 7.45 11.58
CA SER A 120 -17.53 7.72 11.94
C SER A 120 -18.39 7.58 10.70
N ALA A 121 -19.50 6.86 10.82
CA ALA A 121 -20.43 6.66 9.72
C ALA A 121 -21.88 6.79 10.20
N TYR A 122 -22.75 7.13 9.25
CA TYR A 122 -24.17 7.28 9.48
C TYR A 122 -24.98 6.60 8.35
N SER A 123 -26.19 6.21 8.68
CA SER A 123 -27.22 5.71 7.77
C SER A 123 -28.30 6.78 7.60
N SER A 124 -29.02 6.72 6.48
CA SER A 124 -30.25 7.51 6.26
C SER A 124 -31.33 7.26 7.31
N GLY A 125 -31.32 6.08 7.95
CA GLY A 125 -32.26 5.71 9.01
C GLY A 125 -31.96 6.32 10.38
N GLY A 126 -30.93 7.16 10.50
CA GLY A 126 -30.52 7.78 11.77
C GLY A 126 -29.58 6.91 12.63
N MET A 127 -29.24 5.70 12.17
CA MET A 127 -28.20 4.90 12.78
C MET A 127 -26.83 5.53 12.57
N TYR A 128 -26.03 5.62 13.62
CA TYR A 128 -24.64 6.07 13.56
C TYR A 128 -23.72 5.06 14.23
N MET A 129 -22.45 5.13 13.89
CA MET A 129 -21.40 4.36 14.54
C MET A 129 -20.12 5.20 14.66
N SER A 130 -19.33 4.86 15.67
CA SER A 130 -18.01 5.43 15.90
C SER A 130 -17.01 4.31 16.14
N CYS A 131 -15.90 4.34 15.42
CA CYS A 131 -14.86 3.34 15.49
C CYS A 131 -13.52 4.00 15.81
N GLU A 132 -12.81 3.46 16.78
CA GLU A 132 -11.42 3.80 17.03
C GLU A 132 -10.55 2.66 16.52
N TYR A 133 -9.52 2.97 15.74
CA TYR A 133 -8.65 1.96 15.17
C TYR A 133 -7.19 2.34 15.25
N GLN A 134 -6.35 1.30 15.26
CA GLN A 134 -4.91 1.42 15.16
C GLN A 134 -4.42 0.54 14.02
N MET A 135 -3.67 1.16 13.11
CA MET A 135 -3.00 0.51 11.99
C MET A 135 -1.65 -0.02 12.45
N ASN A 136 -1.44 -1.34 12.31
CA ASN A 136 -0.15 -1.98 12.54
C ASN A 136 0.74 -1.89 11.29
N THR A 137 0.13 -2.06 10.11
CA THR A 137 0.75 -1.90 8.80
C THR A 137 -0.11 -0.97 7.92
N PRO A 138 0.35 -0.54 6.73
CA PRO A 138 -0.47 0.24 5.82
C PRO A 138 -1.76 -0.46 5.38
N HIS A 139 -1.81 -1.79 5.50
CA HIS A 139 -2.93 -2.61 5.06
C HIS A 139 -3.63 -3.42 6.15
N GLN A 140 -3.06 -3.47 7.36
CA GLN A 140 -3.61 -4.25 8.46
C GLN A 140 -3.71 -3.42 9.74
N GLY A 141 -4.80 -3.60 10.46
CA GLY A 141 -5.07 -2.91 11.71
C GLY A 141 -6.17 -3.58 12.51
N ALA A 142 -6.34 -3.10 13.74
CA ALA A 142 -7.41 -3.54 14.61
C ALA A 142 -7.99 -2.35 15.36
N GLY A 143 -9.23 -2.47 15.82
CA GLY A 143 -9.93 -1.41 16.50
C GLY A 143 -11.21 -1.88 17.16
N THR A 144 -11.96 -0.95 17.72
CA THR A 144 -13.28 -1.22 18.29
C THR A 144 -14.30 -0.25 17.72
N CYS A 145 -15.51 -0.72 17.51
CA CYS A 145 -16.63 0.07 16.99
C CYS A 145 -17.80 0.03 17.97
N SER A 146 -18.43 1.18 18.20
CA SER A 146 -19.67 1.34 18.93
C SER A 146 -20.76 1.85 17.99
N PHE A 147 -21.95 1.25 18.09
CA PHE A 147 -23.13 1.62 17.32
C PHE A 147 -24.13 2.36 18.21
N ALA A 148 -25.01 3.15 17.58
CA ALA A 148 -26.06 3.93 18.25
C ALA A 148 -26.99 3.10 19.14
N ASN A 149 -27.21 1.82 18.80
CA ASN A 149 -28.02 0.88 19.58
C ASN A 149 -27.29 0.24 20.77
N GLY A 150 -26.03 0.63 21.03
CA GLY A 150 -25.20 0.06 22.08
C GLY A 150 -24.48 -1.24 21.68
N ALA A 151 -24.58 -1.69 20.42
CA ALA A 151 -23.79 -2.81 19.93
C ALA A 151 -22.29 -2.43 19.86
N LYS A 152 -21.43 -3.34 20.31
CA LYS A 152 -19.98 -3.18 20.32
C LYS A 152 -19.33 -4.28 19.49
N TYR A 153 -18.35 -3.89 18.68
CA TYR A 153 -17.64 -4.79 17.79
C TYR A 153 -16.13 -4.63 17.91
N GLN A 154 -15.42 -5.74 17.78
CA GLN A 154 -14.00 -5.80 17.47
C GLN A 154 -13.82 -5.68 15.97
N MET A 155 -13.15 -4.61 15.54
CA MET A 155 -12.88 -4.33 14.14
C MET A 155 -11.50 -4.86 13.74
N HIS A 156 -11.46 -5.63 12.66
CA HIS A 156 -10.24 -6.11 12.04
C HIS A 156 -10.16 -5.57 10.61
N ILE A 157 -9.08 -4.86 10.31
CA ILE A 157 -8.83 -4.23 9.01
C ILE A 157 -7.77 -5.06 8.30
N GLY A 158 -8.08 -5.49 7.08
CA GLY A 158 -7.16 -6.25 6.24
C GLY A 158 -6.97 -7.71 6.66
N ASN A 159 -6.51 -8.50 5.71
CA ASN A 159 -5.94 -9.83 5.85
C ASN A 159 -4.67 -9.84 4.99
#